data_AF-A0AAX3PR12-F1
#
_entry.id   AF-A0AAX3PR12-F1
#
_cell.length_a   1.000
_cell.length_b   1.000
_cell.length_c   1.000
_cell.angle_alpha   90.00
_cell.angle_beta   90.00
_cell.angle_gamma   90.00
#
_symmetry.space_group_name_H-M   'P 1'
#
loop_
_entity.id
_entity.type
_entity.pdbx_description
1 polymer ?
#
loop_
_entity_poly.entity_id
_entity_poly.type
_entity_poly.pdbx_seq_one_letter_code
_entity_poly.pdbx_strand_id
1 'polypeptide(L)'
;MNQNHQVAEQEISFSNVHFWHWFLLLLRGFDEEKELNLDEAIQEAVGLDSYSKELAAWYQLFLPNENNSIRNYQFSISADIRIDIQFVQEQINYYLNDLYIGNLGGHFEAWFFTLEELLSFQLNDQHFLLLLTMLGVEPQQTLEAKIQISKRLNNIPSFQGRQDYIANCIVNGLKMSQEFYQDEQIGILNRQNHSTRNVELYPDDLEHIKTINLILKHN
;
A
#
# COMPACT_ATOMS: atom_id res chain seq x y z
N MET A 1 7.32 -20.46 -23.30
CA MET A 1 6.29 -19.40 -23.19
C MET A 1 6.88 -18.33 -22.30
N ASN A 2 6.90 -17.07 -22.74
CA ASN A 2 7.41 -15.96 -21.93
C ASN A 2 6.49 -15.79 -20.71
N GLN A 3 6.87 -16.32 -19.56
CA GLN A 3 6.28 -15.87 -18.31
C GLN A 3 6.68 -14.40 -18.17
N ASN A 4 5.70 -13.50 -18.29
CA ASN A 4 5.96 -12.07 -18.25
C ASN A 4 6.12 -11.69 -16.77
N HIS A 5 7.36 -11.75 -16.28
CA HIS A 5 7.76 -11.43 -14.91
C HIS A 5 7.59 -9.94 -14.56
N GLN A 6 7.06 -9.13 -15.49
CA GLN A 6 6.81 -7.71 -15.31
C GLN A 6 5.31 -7.45 -15.39
N VAL A 7 4.80 -6.64 -14.48
CA VAL A 7 3.45 -6.10 -14.54
C VAL A 7 3.44 -4.97 -15.54
N ALA A 8 2.55 -5.04 -16.53
CA ALA A 8 2.43 -3.99 -17.52
C ALA A 8 1.56 -2.83 -17.01
N GLU A 9 1.85 -1.60 -17.45
CA GLU A 9 1.11 -0.38 -17.05
C GLU A 9 -0.41 -0.52 -17.23
N GLN A 10 -0.87 -1.17 -18.31
CA GLN A 10 -2.31 -1.37 -18.52
C GLN A 10 -2.97 -2.24 -17.44
N GLU A 11 -2.22 -3.16 -16.82
CA GLU A 11 -2.74 -4.05 -15.78
C GLU A 11 -2.97 -3.31 -14.46
N ILE A 12 -2.28 -2.19 -14.23
CA ILE A 12 -2.48 -1.34 -13.05
C ILE A 12 -3.19 -0.02 -13.40
N SER A 13 -3.69 0.12 -14.63
CA SER A 13 -4.45 1.28 -15.06
C SER A 13 -5.73 1.45 -14.23
N PHE A 14 -6.20 2.68 -14.02
CA PHE A 14 -7.45 2.93 -13.30
C PHE A 14 -8.68 2.25 -13.92
N SER A 15 -8.64 1.97 -15.22
CA SER A 15 -9.68 1.20 -15.91
C SER A 15 -9.69 -0.29 -15.56
N ASN A 16 -8.59 -0.84 -15.03
CA ASN A 16 -8.57 -2.22 -14.57
C ASN A 16 -9.23 -2.34 -13.19
N VAL A 17 -10.56 -2.47 -13.19
CA VAL A 17 -11.36 -2.62 -11.96
C VAL A 17 -10.94 -3.84 -11.14
N HIS A 18 -10.53 -4.94 -11.77
CA HIS A 18 -10.14 -6.15 -11.04
C HIS A 18 -8.85 -5.96 -10.26
N PHE A 19 -7.86 -5.28 -10.86
CA PHE A 19 -6.62 -4.96 -10.15
C PHE A 19 -6.89 -4.07 -8.94
N TRP A 20 -7.57 -2.94 -9.12
CA TRP A 20 -7.81 -2.00 -8.02
C TRP A 20 -8.76 -2.56 -6.97
N HIS A 21 -9.74 -3.35 -7.36
CA HIS A 21 -10.58 -4.07 -6.41
C HIS A 21 -9.73 -5.01 -5.56
N TRP A 22 -9.03 -5.97 -6.18
CA TRP A 22 -8.18 -6.91 -5.45
C TRP A 22 -7.12 -6.23 -4.58
N PHE A 23 -6.40 -5.24 -5.15
CA PHE A 23 -5.28 -4.60 -4.47
C PHE A 23 -5.74 -3.82 -3.23
N LEU A 24 -6.87 -3.11 -3.29
CA LEU A 24 -7.37 -2.35 -2.15
C LEU A 24 -7.94 -3.25 -1.05
N LEU A 25 -8.42 -4.46 -1.37
CA LEU A 25 -8.83 -5.44 -0.35
C LEU A 25 -7.68 -5.97 0.49
N LEU A 26 -6.43 -5.70 0.12
CA LEU A 26 -5.26 -6.01 0.95
C LEU A 26 -5.13 -5.07 2.15
N LEU A 27 -5.83 -3.93 2.12
CA LEU A 27 -5.87 -2.98 3.23
C LEU A 27 -6.87 -3.45 4.29
N ARG A 28 -6.50 -3.26 5.56
CA ARG A 28 -7.36 -3.57 6.71
C ARG A 28 -8.33 -2.42 7.03
N GLY A 29 -8.87 -1.78 6.00
CA GLY A 29 -9.86 -0.71 6.16
C GLY A 29 -11.18 -1.24 6.71
N PHE A 30 -12.00 -0.36 7.27
CA PHE A 30 -13.32 -0.71 7.79
C PHE A 30 -14.22 0.51 7.92
N ASP A 31 -15.52 0.28 7.83
CA ASP A 31 -16.56 1.22 8.22
C ASP A 31 -16.81 1.08 9.73
N GLU A 32 -16.52 2.13 10.48
CA GLU A 32 -16.69 2.16 11.95
C GLU A 32 -18.17 2.27 12.36
N GLU A 33 -19.02 2.92 11.55
CA GLU A 33 -20.43 3.12 11.88
C GLU A 33 -21.28 1.89 11.57
N LYS A 34 -20.96 1.20 10.47
CA LYS A 34 -21.67 0.00 10.03
C LYS A 34 -21.02 -1.31 10.47
N GLU A 35 -19.85 -1.24 11.08
CA GLU A 35 -19.03 -2.41 11.48
C GLU A 35 -18.72 -3.35 10.30
N LEU A 36 -18.46 -2.77 9.12
CA LEU A 36 -18.14 -3.52 7.90
C LEU A 36 -16.64 -3.55 7.66
N ASN A 37 -16.11 -4.70 7.29
CA ASN A 37 -14.76 -4.78 6.72
C ASN A 37 -14.70 -4.07 5.36
N LEU A 38 -13.51 -3.75 4.88
CA LEU A 38 -13.35 -3.00 3.62
C LEU A 38 -13.99 -3.70 2.41
N ASP A 39 -13.94 -5.03 2.35
CA ASP A 39 -14.59 -5.81 1.30
C ASP A 39 -16.11 -5.65 1.31
N GLU A 40 -16.72 -5.76 2.49
CA GLU A 40 -18.16 -5.55 2.67
C GLU A 40 -18.57 -4.10 2.35
N ALA A 41 -17.77 -3.12 2.80
CA ALA A 41 -18.00 -1.70 2.54
C ALA A 41 -17.91 -1.37 1.04
N ILE A 42 -16.94 -1.94 0.31
CA ILE A 42 -16.81 -1.77 -1.14
C ILE A 42 -17.98 -2.46 -1.85
N GLN A 43 -18.35 -3.67 -1.44
CA GLN A 43 -19.49 -4.39 -2.01
C GLN A 43 -20.78 -3.59 -1.86
N GLU A 44 -21.05 -3.02 -0.69
CA GLU A 44 -22.24 -2.20 -0.46
C GLU A 44 -22.21 -0.89 -1.27
N ALA A 45 -21.06 -0.23 -1.33
CA ALA A 45 -20.94 1.08 -1.96
C ALA A 45 -21.05 1.03 -3.49
N VAL A 46 -20.44 0.02 -4.12
CA VAL A 46 -20.23 -0.03 -5.57
C VAL A 46 -20.54 -1.39 -6.21
N GLY A 47 -20.97 -2.38 -5.43
CA GLY A 47 -21.42 -3.68 -5.96
C GLY A 47 -20.30 -4.62 -6.41
N LEU A 48 -19.05 -4.35 -6.02
CA LEU A 48 -17.92 -5.23 -6.34
C LEU A 48 -17.83 -6.35 -5.29
N ASP A 49 -18.06 -7.58 -5.73
CA ASP A 49 -18.02 -8.78 -4.88
C ASP A 49 -16.60 -9.40 -4.88
N SER A 50 -15.98 -9.46 -3.70
CA SER A 50 -14.63 -10.01 -3.46
C SER A 50 -14.55 -11.53 -3.72
N TYR A 51 -15.70 -12.22 -3.73
CA TYR A 51 -15.80 -13.66 -3.96
C TYR A 51 -16.31 -13.99 -5.38
N SER A 52 -16.41 -13.00 -6.27
CA SER A 52 -16.87 -13.20 -7.64
C SER A 52 -15.96 -14.13 -8.45
N LYS A 53 -16.57 -14.94 -9.33
CA LYS A 53 -15.83 -15.85 -10.22
C LYS A 53 -14.95 -15.08 -11.21
N GLU A 54 -15.40 -13.89 -11.60
CA GLU A 54 -14.70 -12.98 -12.50
C GLU A 54 -13.40 -12.49 -11.87
N LEU A 55 -13.43 -12.05 -10.60
CA LEU A 55 -12.22 -11.64 -9.89
C LEU A 55 -11.27 -12.82 -9.68
N ALA A 56 -11.79 -13.98 -9.29
CA ALA A 56 -10.98 -15.19 -9.12
C ALA A 56 -10.30 -15.62 -10.44
N ALA A 57 -11.02 -15.58 -11.56
CA ALA A 57 -10.48 -15.89 -12.88
C ALA A 57 -9.42 -14.87 -13.31
N TRP A 58 -9.66 -13.57 -13.06
CA TRP A 58 -8.67 -12.53 -13.32
C TRP A 58 -7.41 -12.74 -12.49
N TYR A 59 -7.54 -13.01 -11.18
CA TYR A 59 -6.41 -13.22 -10.28
C TYR A 59 -5.54 -14.40 -10.73
N GLN A 60 -6.15 -15.50 -11.18
CA GLN A 60 -5.42 -16.66 -11.73
C GLN A 60 -4.67 -16.35 -13.04
N LEU A 61 -5.14 -15.37 -13.82
CA LEU A 61 -4.40 -14.88 -15.00
C LEU A 61 -3.28 -13.91 -14.59
N PHE A 62 -3.53 -13.09 -13.58
CA PHE A 62 -2.59 -12.10 -13.08
C PHE A 62 -1.41 -12.75 -12.35
N LEU A 63 -1.67 -13.73 -11.48
CA LEU A 63 -0.70 -14.51 -10.69
C LEU A 63 -1.04 -16.01 -10.76
N PRO A 64 -0.65 -16.70 -11.84
CA PRO A 64 -0.96 -18.11 -12.03
C PRO A 64 -0.29 -19.00 -10.95
N ASN A 65 -0.96 -20.09 -10.58
CA ASN A 65 -0.50 -21.09 -9.60
C ASN A 65 0.73 -21.91 -10.05
N GLU A 66 1.54 -21.43 -11.00
CA GLU A 66 2.77 -22.07 -11.45
C GLU A 66 3.94 -21.67 -10.54
N ASN A 67 4.75 -22.66 -10.12
CA ASN A 67 5.89 -22.55 -9.20
C ASN A 67 6.60 -21.20 -9.24
N ASN A 68 6.43 -20.41 -8.16
CA ASN A 68 7.13 -19.15 -7.91
C ASN A 68 6.91 -18.08 -8.99
N SER A 69 5.69 -17.94 -9.51
CA SER A 69 5.32 -16.82 -10.37
C SER A 69 5.47 -15.50 -9.60
N ILE A 70 6.59 -14.82 -9.83
CA ILE A 70 6.88 -13.48 -9.33
C ILE A 70 6.67 -12.50 -10.48
N ARG A 71 5.87 -11.46 -10.23
CA ARG A 71 5.67 -10.36 -11.17
C ARG A 71 6.07 -9.05 -10.51
N ASN A 72 6.97 -8.31 -11.14
CA ASN A 72 7.51 -7.08 -10.58
C ASN A 72 6.88 -5.86 -11.24
N TYR A 73 6.68 -4.81 -10.47
CA TYR A 73 6.36 -3.48 -10.96
C TYR A 73 7.32 -2.47 -10.34
N GLN A 74 8.04 -1.75 -11.19
CA GLN A 74 9.06 -0.81 -10.76
C GLN A 74 8.74 0.61 -11.24
N PHE A 75 8.94 1.58 -10.36
CA PHE A 75 8.84 2.99 -10.72
C PHE A 75 9.85 3.82 -9.90
N SER A 76 10.25 4.96 -10.45
CA SER A 76 11.17 5.88 -9.79
C SER A 76 10.39 7.01 -9.13
N ILE A 77 10.71 7.31 -7.87
CA ILE A 77 10.23 8.48 -7.15
C ILE A 77 11.09 9.70 -7.54
N SER A 78 12.41 9.51 -7.57
CA SER A 78 13.40 10.52 -7.94
C SER A 78 14.55 9.87 -8.71
N ALA A 79 15.60 10.63 -9.02
CA ALA A 79 16.80 10.07 -9.64
C ALA A 79 17.49 9.03 -8.73
N ASP A 80 17.34 9.19 -7.41
CA ASP A 80 18.04 8.41 -6.40
C ASP A 80 17.13 7.41 -5.67
N ILE A 81 15.81 7.47 -5.86
CA ILE A 81 14.85 6.54 -5.24
C ILE A 81 14.02 5.78 -6.28
N ARG A 82 14.11 4.45 -6.22
CA ARG A 82 13.28 3.49 -6.95
C ARG A 82 12.47 2.63 -5.98
N ILE A 83 11.21 2.40 -6.32
CA ILE A 83 10.35 1.41 -5.69
C ILE A 83 10.27 0.17 -6.58
N ASP A 84 10.34 -1.00 -5.97
CA ASP A 84 10.01 -2.29 -6.59
C ASP A 84 8.90 -2.96 -5.79
N ILE A 85 7.81 -3.32 -6.46
CA ILE A 85 6.68 -4.06 -5.91
C ILE A 85 6.68 -5.44 -6.55
N GLN A 86 6.92 -6.47 -5.74
CA GLN A 86 6.91 -7.85 -6.19
C GLN A 86 5.60 -8.51 -5.79
N PHE A 87 4.80 -8.86 -6.78
CA PHE A 87 3.57 -9.61 -6.64
C PHE A 87 3.88 -11.10 -6.72
N VAL A 88 3.60 -11.80 -5.63
CA VAL A 88 3.74 -13.26 -5.49
C VAL A 88 2.41 -13.79 -4.96
N GLN A 89 2.16 -15.09 -5.15
CA GLN A 89 0.98 -15.69 -4.52
C GLN A 89 1.02 -15.49 -3.01
N GLU A 90 -0.10 -15.02 -2.44
CA GLU A 90 -0.29 -14.81 -1.00
C GLU A 90 0.61 -13.74 -0.35
N GLN A 91 1.49 -13.09 -1.12
CA GLN A 91 2.42 -12.08 -0.60
C GLN A 91 2.76 -10.99 -1.64
N ILE A 92 2.76 -9.74 -1.21
CA ILE A 92 3.33 -8.63 -1.99
C ILE A 92 4.51 -8.06 -1.22
N ASN A 93 5.70 -8.05 -1.82
CA ASN A 93 6.91 -7.47 -1.22
C ASN A 93 7.21 -6.10 -1.80
N TYR A 94 7.71 -5.21 -0.96
CA TYR A 94 8.07 -3.86 -1.35
C TYR A 94 9.55 -3.62 -1.05
N TYR A 95 10.22 -2.95 -1.98
CA TYR A 95 11.61 -2.56 -1.85
C TYR A 95 11.80 -1.10 -2.23
N LEU A 96 12.70 -0.43 -1.53
CA LEU A 96 13.21 0.91 -1.82
C LEU A 96 14.70 0.80 -2.11
N ASN A 97 15.12 1.10 -3.34
CA ASN A 97 16.51 0.91 -3.78
C ASN A 97 17.09 -0.48 -3.45
N ASP A 98 16.30 -1.53 -3.70
CA ASP A 98 16.63 -2.93 -3.40
C ASP A 98 16.67 -3.27 -1.89
N LEU A 99 16.43 -2.30 -1.01
CA LEU A 99 16.25 -2.51 0.42
C LEU A 99 14.80 -2.90 0.69
N TYR A 100 14.60 -4.02 1.38
CA TYR A 100 13.28 -4.48 1.77
C TYR A 100 12.58 -3.50 2.73
N ILE A 101 11.35 -3.10 2.43
CA ILE A 101 10.57 -2.16 3.27
C ILE A 101 9.27 -2.75 3.80
N GLY A 102 8.99 -4.02 3.53
CA GLY A 102 7.83 -4.71 4.08
C GLY A 102 7.13 -5.63 3.09
N ASN A 103 6.13 -6.36 3.61
CA ASN A 103 5.28 -7.24 2.83
C ASN A 103 3.81 -7.18 3.27
N LEU A 104 2.93 -7.47 2.31
CA LEU A 104 1.51 -7.76 2.53
C LEU A 104 1.31 -9.26 2.37
N GLY A 105 1.31 -10.01 3.47
CA GLY A 105 1.12 -11.46 3.48
C GLY A 105 0.88 -12.00 4.88
N GLY A 106 1.05 -13.32 5.07
CA GLY A 106 0.82 -13.98 6.36
C GLY A 106 1.68 -13.45 7.52
N HIS A 107 2.90 -12.98 7.22
CA HIS A 107 3.79 -12.29 8.15
C HIS A 107 3.89 -10.81 7.79
N PHE A 108 2.74 -10.14 7.73
CA PHE A 108 2.66 -8.71 7.43
C PHE A 108 3.65 -7.90 8.26
N GLU A 109 4.40 -7.06 7.57
CA GLU A 109 5.22 -6.00 8.15
C GLU A 109 5.37 -4.86 7.15
N ALA A 110 5.51 -3.64 7.64
CA ALA A 110 5.56 -2.46 6.79
C ALA A 110 6.50 -1.41 7.38
N TRP A 111 7.19 -0.67 6.52
CA TRP A 111 7.97 0.50 6.90
C TRP A 111 7.11 1.60 7.52
N PHE A 112 5.88 1.77 7.02
CA PHE A 112 5.03 2.92 7.29
C PHE A 112 5.73 4.25 7.00
N PHE A 113 5.60 4.72 5.76
CA PHE A 113 5.88 6.11 5.42
C PHE A 113 4.99 7.03 6.24
N THR A 114 5.52 8.17 6.67
CA THR A 114 4.67 9.25 7.16
C THR A 114 3.86 9.82 5.99
N LEU A 115 2.74 10.49 6.29
CA LEU A 115 1.98 11.18 5.25
C LEU A 115 2.82 12.26 4.55
N GLU A 116 3.70 12.94 5.30
CA GLU A 116 4.62 13.95 4.75
C GLU A 116 5.62 13.33 3.77
N GLU A 117 6.28 12.22 4.15
CA GLU A 117 7.20 11.49 3.27
C GLU A 117 6.50 11.09 1.97
N LEU A 118 5.32 10.44 2.07
CA LEU A 118 4.61 9.96 0.90
C LEU A 118 4.16 11.10 -0.04
N LEU A 119 3.75 12.25 0.51
CA LEU A 119 3.36 13.42 -0.29
C LEU A 119 4.56 14.14 -0.90
N SER A 120 5.71 14.14 -0.22
CA SER A 120 6.95 14.75 -0.73
C SER A 120 7.46 14.10 -2.02
N PHE A 121 7.15 12.83 -2.23
CA PHE A 121 7.51 12.07 -3.43
C PHE A 121 6.83 12.55 -4.71
N GLN A 122 5.80 13.40 -4.61
CA GLN A 122 5.06 13.94 -5.77
C GLN A 122 4.61 12.88 -6.77
N LEU A 123 4.24 11.70 -6.25
CA LEU A 123 3.80 10.55 -7.04
C LEU A 123 2.60 10.91 -7.91
N ASN A 124 2.53 10.28 -9.08
CA ASN A 124 1.27 10.23 -9.81
C ASN A 124 0.21 9.46 -8.97
N ASP A 125 -1.05 9.62 -9.35
CA ASP A 125 -2.16 9.09 -8.57
C ASP A 125 -2.12 7.55 -8.46
N GLN A 126 -1.62 6.82 -9.47
CA GLN A 126 -1.53 5.35 -9.44
C GLN A 126 -0.43 4.90 -8.46
N HIS A 127 0.76 5.48 -8.56
CA HIS A 127 1.89 5.13 -7.68
C HIS A 127 1.61 5.48 -6.22
N PHE A 128 0.87 6.57 -5.97
CA PHE A 128 0.39 6.87 -4.62
C PHE A 128 -0.51 5.77 -4.08
N LEU A 129 -1.49 5.30 -4.87
CA LEU A 129 -2.38 4.23 -4.41
C LEU A 129 -1.63 2.89 -4.22
N LEU A 130 -0.62 2.60 -5.04
CA LEU A 130 0.22 1.41 -4.88
C LEU A 130 1.03 1.44 -3.57
N LEU A 131 1.44 2.61 -3.10
CA LEU A 131 2.15 2.77 -1.82
C LEU A 131 1.23 3.00 -0.62
N LEU A 132 -0.09 3.04 -0.83
CA LEU A 132 -1.05 3.30 0.23
C LEU A 132 -1.01 2.25 1.34
N THR A 133 -0.67 1.02 0.98
CA THR A 133 -0.47 -0.12 1.90
C THR A 133 0.73 0.04 2.82
N MET A 134 1.64 0.97 2.48
CA MET A 134 2.83 1.33 3.25
C MET A 134 2.70 2.69 3.93
N LEU A 135 1.50 3.27 4.01
CA LEU A 135 1.27 4.56 4.67
C LEU A 135 0.84 4.35 6.14
N GLY A 136 1.48 5.06 7.06
CA GLY A 136 0.98 5.23 8.42
C GLY A 136 0.34 6.61 8.58
N VAL A 137 -0.91 6.66 9.04
CA VAL A 137 -1.66 7.91 9.26
C VAL A 137 -1.74 8.22 10.75
N GLU A 138 -1.18 9.33 11.19
CA GLU A 138 -1.36 9.77 12.58
C GLU A 138 -2.80 10.25 12.83
N PRO A 139 -3.33 10.14 14.07
CA PRO A 139 -4.71 10.53 14.37
C PRO A 139 -5.09 11.93 13.87
N GLN A 140 -4.22 12.92 14.06
CA GLN A 140 -4.39 14.31 13.61
C GLN A 140 -4.38 14.48 12.09
N GLN A 141 -3.79 13.54 11.35
CA GLN A 141 -3.66 13.60 9.89
C GLN A 141 -4.83 12.93 9.15
N THR A 142 -5.77 12.31 9.87
CA THR A 142 -6.91 11.56 9.32
C THR A 142 -7.66 12.33 8.23
N LEU A 143 -7.97 13.61 8.44
CA LEU A 143 -8.72 14.42 7.48
C LEU A 143 -7.91 14.66 6.19
N GLU A 144 -6.64 15.02 6.32
CA GLU A 144 -5.76 15.25 5.18
C GLU A 144 -5.55 13.96 4.38
N ALA A 145 -5.26 12.85 5.07
CA ALA A 145 -5.12 11.54 4.44
C ALA A 145 -6.38 11.17 3.65
N LYS A 146 -7.57 11.38 4.22
CA LYS A 146 -8.86 11.13 3.55
C LYS A 146 -9.01 11.95 2.27
N ILE A 147 -8.68 13.24 2.31
CA ILE A 147 -8.74 14.12 1.13
C ILE A 147 -7.80 13.61 0.03
N GLN A 148 -6.56 13.28 0.40
CA GLN A 148 -5.55 12.81 -0.55
C GLN A 148 -5.94 11.46 -1.18
N ILE A 149 -6.44 10.52 -0.38
CA ILE A 149 -6.88 9.21 -0.87
C ILE A 149 -8.13 9.35 -1.75
N SER A 150 -9.14 10.09 -1.29
CA SER A 150 -10.39 10.30 -2.03
C SER A 150 -10.15 10.87 -3.43
N LYS A 151 -9.31 11.91 -3.53
CA LYS A 151 -8.93 12.54 -4.80
C LYS A 151 -8.45 11.49 -5.82
N ARG A 152 -7.66 10.52 -5.37
CA ARG A 152 -6.99 9.54 -6.24
C ARG A 152 -7.91 8.36 -6.54
N LEU A 153 -8.71 7.92 -5.58
CA LEU A 153 -9.77 6.94 -5.79
C LEU A 153 -10.80 7.41 -6.82
N ASN A 154 -11.03 8.72 -6.95
CA ASN A 154 -11.92 9.28 -7.97
C ASN A 154 -11.48 8.96 -9.42
N ASN A 155 -10.22 8.58 -9.64
CA ASN A 155 -9.75 8.15 -10.95
C ASN A 155 -10.20 6.72 -11.30
N ILE A 156 -10.56 5.91 -10.32
CA ILE A 156 -11.09 4.55 -10.53
C ILE A 156 -12.58 4.68 -10.90
N PRO A 157 -13.01 4.35 -12.14
CA PRO A 157 -14.36 4.63 -12.60
C PRO A 157 -15.46 4.01 -11.74
N SER A 158 -15.24 2.80 -11.22
CA SER A 158 -16.20 2.11 -10.35
C SER A 158 -16.42 2.80 -9.01
N PHE A 159 -15.53 3.69 -8.58
CA PHE A 159 -15.60 4.38 -7.29
C PHE A 159 -16.11 5.81 -7.38
N GLN A 160 -16.31 6.34 -8.57
CA GLN A 160 -16.81 7.70 -8.76
C GLN A 160 -18.19 7.88 -8.10
N GLY A 161 -18.33 8.95 -7.32
CA GLY A 161 -19.50 9.22 -6.47
C GLY A 161 -19.48 8.50 -5.12
N ARG A 162 -18.54 7.58 -4.89
CA ARG A 162 -18.37 6.82 -3.63
C ARG A 162 -16.97 6.93 -3.03
N GLN A 163 -16.05 7.63 -3.71
CA GLN A 163 -14.64 7.73 -3.34
C GLN A 163 -14.43 8.26 -1.91
N ASP A 164 -15.24 9.22 -1.46
CA ASP A 164 -15.09 9.80 -0.11
C ASP A 164 -15.43 8.80 1.00
N TYR A 165 -16.43 7.94 0.75
CA TYR A 165 -16.83 6.88 1.66
C TYR A 165 -15.76 5.79 1.71
N ILE A 166 -15.27 5.33 0.56
CA ILE A 166 -14.23 4.30 0.48
C ILE A 166 -12.92 4.83 1.09
N ALA A 167 -12.54 6.09 0.83
CA ALA A 167 -11.38 6.72 1.44
C ALA A 167 -11.49 6.77 2.97
N ASN A 168 -12.68 7.04 3.51
CA ASN A 168 -12.93 7.00 4.95
C ASN A 168 -12.63 5.61 5.54
N CYS A 169 -13.14 4.57 4.89
CA CYS A 169 -12.94 3.19 5.32
C CYS A 169 -11.46 2.80 5.26
N ILE A 170 -10.76 3.18 4.19
CA ILE A 170 -9.32 2.92 4.06
C ILE A 170 -8.52 3.62 5.16
N VAL A 171 -8.76 4.92 5.39
CA VAL A 171 -8.02 5.68 6.41
C VAL A 171 -8.18 5.06 7.79
N ASN A 172 -9.35 4.52 8.13
CA ASN A 172 -9.56 3.82 9.39
C ASN A 172 -8.58 2.65 9.60
N GLY A 173 -8.24 1.93 8.53
CA GLY A 173 -7.25 0.85 8.57
C GLY A 173 -5.79 1.30 8.54
N LEU A 174 -5.53 2.55 8.15
CA LEU A 174 -4.18 3.14 8.09
C LEU A 174 -3.79 3.93 9.35
N LYS A 175 -4.74 4.14 10.27
CA LYS A 175 -4.52 4.89 11.51
C LYS A 175 -3.49 4.18 12.38
N MET A 176 -2.45 4.92 12.75
CA MET A 176 -1.43 4.51 13.69
C MET A 176 -1.97 4.65 15.11
N SER A 177 -1.53 3.75 16.00
CA SER A 177 -1.89 3.81 17.43
C SER A 177 -1.18 4.93 18.18
N GLN A 178 -0.02 5.35 17.67
CA GLN A 178 0.83 6.40 18.22
C GLN A 178 1.45 7.21 17.08
N GLU A 179 1.89 8.42 17.40
CA GLU A 179 2.65 9.28 16.48
C GLU A 179 4.01 8.67 16.15
N PHE A 180 4.54 9.06 14.99
CA PHE A 180 5.94 8.87 14.68
C PHE A 180 6.79 9.74 15.60
N TYR A 181 8.04 9.35 15.83
CA TYR A 181 8.98 10.14 16.61
C TYR A 181 10.33 10.21 15.91
N GLN A 182 11.05 11.31 16.15
CA GLN A 182 12.38 11.53 15.62
C GLN A 182 13.42 11.05 16.63
N ASP A 183 14.27 10.12 16.22
CA ASP A 183 15.51 9.78 16.91
C ASP A 183 16.70 10.50 16.24
N GLU A 184 17.62 11.05 17.03
CA GLU A 184 18.74 11.84 16.52
C GLU A 184 19.76 11.02 15.72
N GLN A 185 19.91 9.73 16.05
CA GLN A 185 20.92 8.84 15.43
C GLN A 185 20.32 7.96 14.34
N ILE A 186 19.03 7.66 14.42
CA ILE A 186 18.37 6.68 13.55
C ILE A 186 17.48 7.32 12.48
N GLY A 187 16.82 8.43 12.80
CA GLY A 187 15.82 9.04 11.93
C GLY A 187 14.39 8.90 12.47
N ILE A 188 13.42 8.88 11.57
CA ILE A 188 12.00 8.74 11.91
C ILE A 188 11.71 7.29 12.27
N LEU A 189 11.03 7.08 13.39
CA LEU A 189 10.64 5.77 13.94
C LEU A 189 9.18 5.78 14.41
N ASN A 190 8.64 4.60 14.72
CA ASN A 190 7.34 4.46 15.38
C ASN A 190 7.32 3.17 16.23
N ARG A 191 6.28 3.01 17.05
CA ARG A 191 6.08 1.82 17.91
C ARG A 191 4.93 0.93 17.46
N GLN A 192 4.48 1.08 16.21
CA GLN A 192 3.37 0.28 15.71
C GLN A 192 3.81 -1.20 15.63
N ASN A 193 2.91 -2.11 15.99
CA ASN A 193 3.15 -3.54 15.76
C ASN A 193 3.31 -3.77 14.25
N HIS A 194 4.13 -4.74 13.86
CA HIS A 194 4.44 -5.04 12.45
C HIS A 194 5.16 -3.90 11.70
N SER A 195 5.61 -2.86 12.39
CA SER A 195 6.40 -1.80 11.77
C SER A 195 7.87 -2.18 11.74
N THR A 196 8.50 -2.16 10.56
CA THR A 196 9.96 -2.35 10.45
C THR A 196 10.72 -1.14 10.98
N ARG A 197 10.04 0.00 11.23
CA ARG A 197 10.56 1.15 11.98
C ARG A 197 10.49 1.00 13.50
N ASN A 198 10.04 -0.14 14.01
CA ASN A 198 9.95 -0.39 15.45
C ASN A 198 11.20 -1.10 15.98
N VAL A 199 12.20 -0.30 16.38
CA VAL A 199 13.48 -0.79 16.92
C VAL A 199 13.36 -1.57 18.23
N GLU A 200 12.24 -1.45 18.96
CA GLU A 200 11.99 -2.24 20.16
C GLU A 200 11.62 -3.69 19.82
N LEU A 201 10.97 -3.91 18.67
CA LEU A 201 10.63 -5.24 18.16
C LEU A 201 11.71 -5.84 17.25
N TYR A 202 12.44 -4.97 16.52
CA TYR A 202 13.44 -5.37 15.53
C TYR A 202 14.82 -4.72 15.80
N PRO A 203 15.48 -5.03 16.93
CA PRO A 203 16.75 -4.39 17.29
C PRO A 203 17.90 -4.74 16.33
N ASP A 204 17.84 -5.90 15.68
CA ASP A 204 18.87 -6.37 14.75
C ASP A 204 18.84 -5.63 13.39
N ASP A 205 17.75 -4.94 13.08
CA ASP A 205 17.54 -4.23 11.80
C ASP A 205 18.00 -2.75 11.85
N LEU A 206 18.69 -2.33 12.92
CA LEU A 206 19.03 -0.93 13.16
C LEU A 206 19.78 -0.26 11.98
N GLU A 207 20.78 -0.92 11.40
CA GLU A 207 21.56 -0.37 10.29
C GLU A 207 20.74 -0.29 8.99
N HIS A 208 19.82 -1.24 8.80
CA HIS A 208 18.88 -1.22 7.68
C HIS A 208 17.93 -0.02 7.79
N ILE A 209 17.35 0.19 8.98
CA ILE A 209 16.47 1.33 9.28
C ILE A 209 17.19 2.67 9.08
N LYS A 210 18.40 2.81 9.62
CA LYS A 210 19.24 4.01 9.42
C LYS A 210 19.48 4.30 7.94
N THR A 211 19.78 3.25 7.17
CA THR A 211 20.07 3.38 5.74
C THR A 211 18.85 3.91 4.98
N ILE A 212 17.67 3.33 5.20
CA ILE A 212 16.44 3.80 4.54
C ILE A 212 16.10 5.22 4.99
N ASN A 213 16.18 5.54 6.29
CA ASN A 213 15.92 6.89 6.79
C ASN A 213 16.88 7.94 6.17
N LEU A 214 18.15 7.58 5.97
CA LEU A 214 19.10 8.45 5.29
C LEU A 214 18.69 8.71 3.84
N ILE A 215 18.30 7.66 3.11
CA ILE A 215 17.83 7.79 1.72
C ILE A 215 16.59 8.70 1.65
N LEU A 216 15.63 8.52 2.55
CA LEU A 216 14.39 9.30 2.58
C LEU A 216 14.60 10.77 2.96
N LYS A 217 15.61 11.09 3.78
CA LYS A 217 15.96 12.46 4.17
C LYS A 217 16.55 13.29 3.03
N HIS A 218 17.16 12.63 2.04
CA HIS A 218 17.83 13.28 0.91
C HIS A 218 16.93 13.48 -0.31
N ASN A 219 15.63 13.22 -0.16
CA ASN A 219 14.64 13.29 -1.22
C ASN A 219 13.83 14.59 -1.21
#